data_AF-A0A369A6V6-F1
#
_entry.id   AF-A0A369A6V6-F1
#
_cell.length_a   1.000
_cell.length_b   1.000
_cell.length_c   1.000
_cell.angle_alpha   90.00
_cell.angle_beta   90.00
_cell.angle_gamma   90.00
#
_symmetry.space_group_name_H-M   'P 1'
#
loop_
_entity.id
_entity.type
_entity.pdbx_description
1 polymer ?
#
loop_
_entity_poly.entity_id
_entity_poly.type
_entity_poly.pdbx_seq_one_letter_code
_entity_poly.pdbx_strand_id
1 'polypeptide(L)'
;MHEKCPSCGQPYVIEPNFYYGAMYASYALAVALFVAVLVILTLIGHNEIEVLIPTYFIVLVILSPVLFRLSRSLWIHFFVKYDPECKAEK
;
A
#
# COMPACT_ATOMS: atom_id res chain seq x y z
N MET A 1 2.42 10.63 20.02
CA MET A 1 1.70 9.42 19.56
C MET A 1 1.31 8.64 20.80
N HIS A 2 0.05 8.22 20.93
CA HIS A 2 -0.29 7.24 21.95
C HIS A 2 0.35 5.90 21.54
N GLU A 3 0.89 5.14 22.48
CA GLU A 3 1.50 3.83 22.19
C GLU A 3 0.43 2.79 21.82
N LYS A 4 -0.76 2.97 22.39
CA LYS A 4 -1.94 2.13 22.18
C LYS A 4 -3.11 2.99 21.75
N CYS A 5 -4.00 2.42 20.96
CA CYS A 5 -5.26 3.05 20.61
C CYS A 5 -6.05 3.31 21.91
N PRO A 6 -6.49 4.55 22.19
CA PRO A 6 -7.26 4.86 23.40
C PRO A 6 -8.66 4.24 23.39
N SER A 7 -9.15 3.84 22.22
CA SER A 7 -10.46 3.19 22.05
C SER A 7 -10.40 1.69 22.37
N CYS A 8 -9.38 0.98 21.88
CA CYS A 8 -9.37 -0.48 21.91
C CYS A 8 -8.11 -1.10 22.50
N GLY A 9 -7.19 -0.29 23.01
CA GLY A 9 -5.94 -0.76 23.59
C GLY A 9 -4.94 -1.37 22.60
N GLN A 10 -5.27 -1.43 21.31
CA GLN A 10 -4.41 -2.03 20.28
C GLN A 10 -3.10 -1.24 20.15
N PRO A 11 -1.93 -1.86 20.29
CA PRO A 11 -0.65 -1.18 20.10
C PRO A 11 -0.49 -0.74 18.63
N TYR A 12 -0.10 0.51 18.40
CA TYR A 12 0.16 1.00 17.03
C TYR A 12 1.40 0.37 16.39
N VAL A 13 2.29 -0.15 17.24
CA VAL A 13 3.48 -0.93 16.87
C VAL A 13 3.37 -2.27 17.60
N ILE A 14 2.99 -3.31 16.86
CA ILE A 14 2.79 -4.66 17.42
C ILE A 14 4.14 -5.28 17.81
N GLU A 15 5.13 -5.14 16.92
CA GLU A 15 6.51 -5.61 17.11
C GLU A 15 7.48 -4.52 16.64
N PRO A 16 8.67 -4.39 17.25
CA PRO A 16 9.71 -3.53 16.71
C PRO A 16 10.00 -3.94 15.27
N ASN A 17 10.05 -2.97 14.37
CA ASN A 17 10.23 -3.17 12.92
C ASN A 17 9.05 -3.82 12.15
N PHE A 18 7.86 -3.94 12.74
CA PHE A 18 6.68 -4.52 12.04
C PHE A 18 6.40 -3.90 10.66
N TYR A 19 6.55 -2.57 10.52
CA TYR A 19 6.32 -1.87 9.25
C TYR A 19 7.43 -2.02 8.21
N TYR A 20 8.57 -2.66 8.52
CA TYR A 20 9.54 -3.03 7.48
C TYR A 20 8.93 -4.03 6.50
N GLY A 21 8.07 -4.92 6.99
CA GLY A 21 7.33 -5.83 6.13
C GLY A 21 6.42 -5.11 5.11
N ALA A 22 5.89 -3.94 5.48
CA ALA A 22 5.11 -3.11 4.56
C ALA A 22 5.91 -2.66 3.33
N MET A 23 7.26 -2.59 3.39
CA MET A 23 8.08 -2.34 2.20
C MET A 23 7.88 -3.44 1.14
N TYR A 24 7.82 -4.72 1.54
CA TYR A 24 7.52 -5.81 0.59
C TYR A 24 6.13 -5.68 -0.03
N ALA A 25 5.14 -5.26 0.76
CA ALA A 25 3.81 -4.95 0.22
C ALA A 25 3.85 -3.79 -0.79
N SER A 26 4.67 -2.77 -0.56
CA SER A 26 4.83 -1.66 -1.52
C SER A 26 5.46 -2.11 -2.83
N TYR A 27 6.42 -3.05 -2.78
CA TYR A 27 6.99 -3.66 -3.98
C TYR A 27 5.94 -4.44 -4.78
N ALA A 28 5.14 -5.28 -4.12
CA ALA A 28 4.06 -6.00 -4.77
C ALA A 28 3.05 -5.05 -5.45
N LEU A 29 2.71 -3.93 -4.80
CA LEU A 29 1.84 -2.90 -5.38
C LEU A 29 2.48 -2.18 -6.57
N ALA A 30 3.79 -1.90 -6.53
CA ALA A 30 4.51 -1.29 -7.64
C ALA A 30 4.55 -2.22 -8.88
N VAL A 31 4.78 -3.51 -8.67
CA VAL A 31 4.71 -4.53 -9.74
C VAL A 31 3.30 -4.60 -10.30
N ALA A 32 2.27 -4.62 -9.46
CA ALA A 32 0.87 -4.60 -9.91
C ALA A 32 0.54 -3.34 -10.72
N LEU A 33 1.04 -2.18 -10.31
CA LEU A 33 0.89 -0.93 -11.04
C LEU A 33 1.59 -0.98 -12.41
N PHE A 34 2.80 -1.53 -12.48
CA PHE A 34 3.52 -1.70 -13.74
C PHE A 34 2.73 -2.58 -14.72
N VAL A 35 2.23 -3.73 -14.25
CA VAL A 35 1.40 -4.63 -15.05
C VAL A 35 0.11 -3.92 -15.51
N ALA A 36 -0.54 -3.15 -14.63
CA ALA A 36 -1.73 -2.39 -14.99
C ALA A 36 -1.45 -1.36 -16.10
N VAL A 37 -0.36 -0.60 -15.98
CA VAL A 37 0.06 0.39 -17.02
C VAL A 37 0.37 -0.32 -18.34
N LEU A 38 1.09 -1.44 -18.31
CA LEU A 38 1.39 -2.24 -19.49
C LEU A 38 0.11 -2.75 -20.18
N VAL A 39 -0.83 -3.31 -19.42
CA VAL A 39 -2.11 -3.80 -19.97
C VAL A 39 -2.92 -2.64 -20.57
N ILE A 40 -3.00 -1.50 -19.91
CA ILE A 40 -3.73 -0.34 -20.44
C ILE A 40 -3.09 0.16 -21.76
N LEU A 41 -1.77 0.30 -21.79
CA LEU A 41 -1.06 0.78 -22.98
C LEU A 41 -1.13 -0.22 -24.15
N THR A 42 -1.05 -1.52 -23.87
CA THR A 42 -1.24 -2.56 -24.90
C THR A 42 -2.64 -2.54 -25.49
N LEU A 43 -3.68 -2.31 -24.69
CA LEU A 43 -5.06 -2.19 -25.20
C LEU A 43 -5.28 -0.96 -26.08
N ILE A 44 -4.53 0.11 -25.88
CA ILE A 44 -4.62 1.35 -26.67
C ILE A 44 -3.65 1.33 -27.87
N GLY A 45 -2.79 0.31 -27.99
CA GLY A 45 -1.83 0.16 -29.09
C GLY A 45 -0.54 0.96 -28.92
N HIS A 46 -0.20 1.38 -27.70
CA HIS A 46 1.03 2.13 -27.36
C HIS A 46 1.96 1.31 -26.44
N ASN A 47 2.24 0.06 -26.81
CA ASN A 47 3.09 -0.86 -26.02
C ASN A 47 4.60 -0.69 -26.26
N GLU A 48 4.99 0.31 -27.04
CA GLU A 48 6.38 0.70 -27.27
C GLU A 48 7.10 0.98 -25.94
N ILE A 49 8.34 0.50 -25.77
CA ILE A 49 9.13 0.70 -24.55
C ILE A 49 9.34 2.20 -24.27
N GLU A 50 9.52 2.99 -25.33
CA GLU A 50 9.70 4.45 -25.26
C GLU A 50 8.49 5.19 -24.67
N VAL A 51 7.29 4.60 -24.75
CA VAL A 51 6.06 5.16 -24.16
C VAL A 51 5.78 4.54 -22.79
N LEU A 52 5.97 3.22 -22.66
CA LEU A 52 5.70 2.47 -21.44
C LEU A 52 6.49 2.96 -20.24
N ILE A 53 7.82 3.06 -20.38
CA ILE A 53 8.72 3.40 -19.28
C ILE A 53 8.44 4.80 -18.70
N PRO A 54 8.43 5.89 -19.51
CA PRO A 54 8.16 7.22 -18.95
C PRO A 54 6.73 7.33 -18.40
N THR A 55 5.74 6.68 -19.03
CA THR A 55 4.37 6.66 -18.51
C THR A 55 4.31 5.99 -17.15
N TYR A 56 4.93 4.81 -16.99
CA TYR A 56 5.01 4.14 -15.70
C TYR A 56 5.71 5.00 -14.65
N PHE A 57 6.84 5.64 -14.96
CA PHE A 57 7.52 6.53 -14.02
C PHE A 57 6.65 7.71 -13.57
N ILE A 58 5.96 8.37 -14.50
CA ILE A 58 5.06 9.49 -14.18
C ILE A 58 3.93 9.01 -13.27
N VAL A 59 3.28 7.90 -13.62
CA VAL A 59 2.18 7.33 -12.82
C VAL A 59 2.70 6.91 -11.44
N LEU A 60 3.85 6.25 -11.36
CA LEU A 60 4.45 5.82 -10.10
C LEU A 60 4.75 7.01 -9.18
N VAL A 61 5.33 8.10 -9.69
CA VAL A 61 5.62 9.30 -8.89
C VAL A 61 4.32 9.93 -8.38
N ILE A 62 3.31 10.07 -9.24
CA ILE A 62 2.00 10.64 -8.87
C ILE A 62 1.31 9.76 -7.82
N LEU A 63 1.33 8.44 -7.99
CA LEU A 63 0.68 7.49 -7.07
C LEU A 63 1.55 7.14 -5.86
N SER A 64 2.83 7.51 -5.82
CA SER A 64 3.75 7.17 -4.72
C SER A 64 3.17 7.47 -3.32
N PRO A 65 2.60 8.65 -3.00
CA PRO A 65 2.04 8.89 -1.67
C PRO A 65 0.86 7.96 -1.35
N VAL A 66 0.10 7.54 -2.36
CA VAL A 66 -1.03 6.63 -2.20
C VAL A 66 -0.54 5.20 -1.97
N LEU A 67 0.43 4.74 -2.77
CA LEU A 67 1.03 3.40 -2.64
C LEU A 67 1.66 3.20 -1.26
N PHE A 68 2.36 4.20 -0.73
CA PHE A 68 2.95 4.11 0.61
C PHE A 68 1.90 3.99 1.73
N ARG A 69 0.77 4.72 1.61
CA ARG A 69 -0.34 4.60 2.57
C ARG A 69 -1.03 3.26 2.47
N LEU A 70 -1.31 2.80 1.23
CA LEU A 70 -1.94 1.53 0.96
C LEU A 70 -1.10 0.35 1.44
N SER A 71 0.21 0.39 1.19
CA SER A 71 1.15 -0.65 1.67
C SER A 71 1.05 -0.84 3.19
N ARG A 72 1.07 0.25 3.97
CA ARG A 72 0.95 0.17 5.43
C ARG A 72 -0.43 -0.30 5.88
N SER A 73 -1.49 0.17 5.22
CA SER A 73 -2.87 -0.23 5.53
C SER A 73 -3.14 -1.70 5.24
N LEU A 74 -2.72 -2.19 4.07
CA LEU A 74 -2.81 -3.59 3.67
C LEU A 74 -1.98 -4.47 4.60
N TRP A 75 -0.77 -4.05 4.93
CA TRP A 75 0.09 -4.79 5.85
C TRP A 75 -0.60 -4.99 7.20
N ILE A 76 -1.14 -3.94 7.83
CA ILE A 76 -1.88 -4.08 9.09
C ILE A 76 -3.09 -5.01 8.92
N HIS A 77 -3.87 -4.90 7.83
CA HIS A 77 -5.04 -5.75 7.60
C HIS A 77 -4.71 -7.24 7.47
N PHE A 78 -3.50 -7.60 7.03
CA PHE A 78 -3.09 -9.01 6.98
C PHE A 78 -2.85 -9.61 8.37
N PHE A 79 -2.39 -8.82 9.33
CA PHE A 79 -2.01 -9.31 10.66
C PHE A 79 -3.03 -8.98 11.76
N VAL A 80 -3.75 -7.87 11.61
CA VAL A 80 -4.78 -7.41 12.53
C VAL A 80 -6.13 -7.65 11.88
N LYS A 81 -6.87 -8.62 12.42
CA LYS A 81 -8.25 -8.84 12.02
C LYS A 81 -9.12 -7.67 12.46
N TYR A 82 -10.04 -7.29 11.60
CA TYR A 82 -11.06 -6.32 11.92
C TYR A 82 -11.99 -6.88 13.00
N ASP A 83 -12.14 -6.15 14.10
CA ASP A 83 -13.07 -6.47 15.17
C ASP A 83 -14.22 -5.44 15.16
N PRO A 84 -15.46 -5.84 14.81
CA PRO A 84 -16.61 -4.95 14.78
C PRO A 84 -17.12 -4.58 16.19
N GLU A 85 -16.76 -5.33 17.23
CA GLU A 85 -17.13 -5.05 18.63
C GLU A 85 -16.08 -4.22 19.37
N CYS A 86 -15.06 -3.74 18.65
CA CYS A 86 -14.01 -2.84 19.07
C CYS A 86 -14.60 -1.48 19.48
N LYS A 87 -15.20 -1.44 20.67
CA LYS A 87 -15.82 -0.25 21.26
C LYS A 87 -14.72 0.66 21.80
N ALA A 88 -14.76 1.92 21.37
CA ALA A 88 -14.13 3.01 22.10
C ALA A 88 -14.84 3.16 23.45
N GLU A 89 -14.43 2.39 24.45
CA GLU A 89 -14.84 2.74 25.81
C GLU A 89 -14.18 4.07 26.16
N LYS A 90 -15.05 5.02 26.51
CA LYS A 90 -14.69 6.37 26.93
C LYS A 90 -13.92 6.37 28.24
#